data_AF-A0AAV1IEK8-F1
#
_entry.id   AF-A0AAV1IEK8-F1
#
_cell.length_a   1.000
_cell.length_b   1.000
_cell.length_c   1.000
_cell.angle_alpha   90.00
_cell.angle_beta   90.00
_cell.angle_gamma   90.00
#
_symmetry.space_group_name_H-M   'P 1'
#
loop_
_entity.id
_entity.type
_entity.pdbx_description
1 polymer ?
#
loop_
_entity_poly.entity_id
_entity_poly.type
_entity_poly.pdbx_seq_one_letter_code
_entity_poly.pdbx_strand_id
1 'polypeptide(L)'
;MAQSSQNFVGQKETPFARDSVLKDEVVDKLNEALTFKYNTVHILDSAAAYFGSDNVGLCGIAWYFKVASVAEKADAYKVVEFLNSRGAPVKWGKVCEPPSCSEWSKKGKDCTVIVKKAFEKQLAIEKVGLECELKLSKLAMENNDSHTCHFIGCCTEMKAKKVHCLSGIVAHLKSVEGCHHAIKDFDRELECKVECCAKAAGVEAVICCRLQMGVCKRLWLTESFMPSWKFIEEKVHGTAGGLDV
;
A
#
# COMPACT_ATOMS: atom_id res chain seq x y z
N MET A 1 39.06 -31.54 22.82
CA MET A 1 37.93 -31.18 23.69
C MET A 1 37.32 -29.93 23.12
N ALA A 2 36.19 -30.05 22.41
CA ALA A 2 35.51 -28.91 21.80
C ALA A 2 34.89 -28.07 22.93
N GLN A 3 35.33 -26.82 23.06
CA GLN A 3 34.70 -25.87 23.96
C GLN A 3 33.28 -25.63 23.46
N SER A 4 32.31 -26.15 24.20
CA SER A 4 30.91 -25.76 24.09
C SER A 4 30.84 -24.27 24.40
N SER A 5 30.69 -23.45 23.35
CA SER A 5 30.39 -22.03 23.47
C SER A 5 29.04 -21.92 24.16
N GLN A 6 29.06 -21.81 25.49
CA GLN A 6 27.87 -21.48 26.26
C GLN A 6 27.44 -20.08 25.81
N ASN A 7 26.37 -20.02 25.02
CA ASN A 7 25.66 -18.77 24.75
C ASN A 7 25.11 -18.28 26.11
N PHE A 8 25.89 -17.46 26.81
CA PHE A 8 25.44 -16.78 28.01
C PHE A 8 24.29 -15.85 27.61
N VAL A 9 23.10 -16.14 28.13
CA VAL A 9 21.94 -15.24 28.06
C VAL A 9 22.36 -13.94 28.75
N GLY A 10 22.51 -12.84 28.00
CA GLY A 10 22.85 -11.53 28.60
C GLY A 10 23.98 -10.70 27.97
N GLN A 11 24.58 -11.10 26.84
CA GLN A 11 25.50 -10.20 26.14
C GLN A 11 24.72 -9.12 25.37
N LYS A 12 25.11 -7.86 25.54
CA LYS A 12 24.42 -6.68 24.95
C LYS A 12 24.36 -6.70 23.41
N GLU A 13 25.24 -7.47 22.77
CA GLU A 13 25.42 -7.52 21.31
C GLU A 13 24.73 -8.72 20.64
N THR A 14 24.25 -9.71 21.41
CA THR A 14 23.58 -10.89 20.85
C THR A 14 22.07 -10.85 21.10
N PRO A 15 21.22 -11.12 20.09
CA PRO A 15 19.78 -11.08 20.28
C PRO A 15 19.31 -12.19 21.22
N PHE A 16 18.56 -11.83 22.26
CA PHE A 16 18.11 -12.79 23.29
C PHE A 16 17.13 -13.85 22.77
N ALA A 17 16.34 -13.51 21.76
CA ALA A 17 15.30 -14.38 21.19
C ALA A 17 15.80 -15.25 20.03
N ARG A 18 17.07 -15.15 19.64
CA ARG A 18 17.58 -15.86 18.48
C ARG A 18 17.69 -17.36 18.77
N ASP A 19 16.89 -18.16 18.06
CA ASP A 19 17.03 -19.61 18.09
C ASP A 19 18.10 -20.11 17.09
N SER A 20 18.60 -21.33 17.33
CA SER A 20 19.62 -21.98 16.50
C SER A 20 19.10 -22.56 15.18
N VAL A 21 17.78 -22.61 15.02
CA VAL A 21 17.11 -23.20 13.85
C VAL A 21 17.04 -22.16 12.72
N LEU A 22 16.82 -20.89 13.04
CA LEU A 22 16.79 -19.79 12.09
C LEU A 22 18.18 -19.55 11.49
N LYS A 23 18.35 -20.00 10.25
CA LYS A 23 19.57 -19.78 9.46
C LYS A 23 19.62 -18.37 8.89
N ASP A 24 20.83 -17.83 8.77
CA ASP A 24 21.03 -16.48 8.23
C ASP A 24 20.61 -16.37 6.76
N GLU A 25 20.69 -17.45 5.98
CA GLU A 25 20.19 -17.48 4.60
C GLU A 25 18.68 -17.17 4.52
N VAL A 26 17.89 -17.71 5.45
CA VAL A 26 16.44 -17.46 5.54
C VAL A 26 16.18 -16.00 5.94
N VAL A 27 16.98 -15.46 6.85
CA VAL A 27 16.90 -14.06 7.30
C VAL A 27 17.21 -13.11 6.16
N ASP A 28 18.27 -13.36 5.40
CA ASP A 28 18.64 -12.52 4.26
C ASP A 28 17.57 -12.56 3.18
N LYS A 29 16.96 -13.72 2.92
CA LYS A 29 15.82 -13.84 1.99
C LYS A 29 14.56 -13.11 2.47
N LEU A 30 14.28 -13.11 3.77
CA LEU A 30 13.19 -12.31 4.35
C LEU A 30 13.47 -10.80 4.23
N ASN A 31 14.72 -10.37 4.40
CA ASN A 31 15.14 -8.98 4.18
C ASN A 31 15.07 -8.57 2.69
N GLU A 32 15.41 -9.47 1.77
CA GLU A 32 15.18 -9.28 0.33
C GLU A 32 13.68 -9.13 0.03
N ALA A 33 12.84 -9.98 0.62
CA ALA A 33 11.39 -9.91 0.47
C ALA A 33 10.80 -8.60 1.05
N LEU A 34 11.34 -8.11 2.17
CA LEU A 34 10.99 -6.81 2.74
C LEU A 34 11.28 -5.67 1.75
N THR A 35 12.49 -5.67 1.17
CA THR A 35 12.90 -4.69 0.16
C THR A 35 12.01 -4.76 -1.09
N PHE A 36 11.65 -5.96 -1.53
CA PHE A 36 10.72 -6.17 -2.64
C PHE A 36 9.33 -5.59 -2.37
N LYS A 37 8.78 -5.77 -1.16
CA LYS A 37 7.50 -5.19 -0.77
C LYS A 37 7.52 -3.67 -0.81
N TYR A 38 8.58 -3.02 -0.30
CA TYR A 38 8.70 -1.56 -0.36
C TYR A 38 8.85 -1.03 -1.80
N ASN A 39 9.60 -1.72 -2.66
CA ASN A 39 9.62 -1.38 -4.09
C ASN A 39 8.22 -1.48 -4.72
N THR A 40 7.45 -2.50 -4.34
CA THR A 40 6.07 -2.69 -4.80
C THR A 40 5.17 -1.55 -4.32
N VAL A 41 5.27 -1.14 -3.05
CA VAL A 41 4.54 0.02 -2.50
C VAL A 41 4.81 1.27 -3.34
N HIS A 42 6.07 1.57 -3.66
CA HIS A 42 6.43 2.72 -4.49
C HIS A 42 5.81 2.68 -5.90
N ILE A 43 5.77 1.49 -6.53
CA ILE A 43 5.14 1.32 -7.84
C ILE A 43 3.62 1.55 -7.76
N LEU A 44 2.97 1.03 -6.71
CA LEU A 44 1.53 1.18 -6.49
C LEU A 44 1.15 2.63 -6.16
N ASP A 45 1.93 3.31 -5.32
CA ASP A 45 1.72 4.73 -5.01
C ASP A 45 1.90 5.61 -6.26
N SER A 46 2.89 5.30 -7.11
CA SER A 46 3.07 5.97 -8.40
C SER A 46 1.89 5.74 -9.35
N ALA A 47 1.36 4.52 -9.42
CA ALA A 47 0.15 4.24 -10.19
C ALA A 47 -1.06 5.03 -9.65
N ALA A 48 -1.24 5.06 -8.32
CA ALA A 48 -2.30 5.83 -7.69
C ALA A 48 -2.21 7.32 -8.00
N ALA A 49 -1.00 7.90 -7.94
CA ALA A 49 -0.75 9.29 -8.28
C ALA A 49 -1.05 9.59 -9.75
N TYR A 50 -0.69 8.68 -10.66
CA TYR A 50 -0.98 8.80 -12.08
C TYR A 50 -2.49 8.75 -12.39
N PHE A 51 -3.23 7.79 -11.83
CA PHE A 51 -4.67 7.68 -12.12
C PHE A 51 -5.51 8.76 -11.45
N GLY A 52 -5.01 9.32 -10.34
CA GLY A 52 -5.65 10.41 -9.61
C GLY A 52 -5.37 11.81 -10.18
N SER A 53 -4.55 11.93 -11.24
CA SER A 53 -4.30 13.22 -11.86
C SER A 53 -5.54 13.74 -12.58
N ASP A 54 -5.69 15.07 -12.65
CA ASP A 54 -6.83 15.76 -13.25
C ASP A 54 -7.01 15.46 -14.74
N ASN A 55 -5.91 15.26 -15.45
CA ASN A 55 -5.89 14.88 -16.87
C ASN A 55 -6.21 13.39 -17.15
N VAL A 56 -6.28 12.54 -16.12
CA VAL A 56 -6.68 11.12 -16.23
C VAL A 56 -8.06 10.90 -15.59
N GLY A 57 -8.24 11.33 -14.33
CA GLY A 57 -9.54 11.40 -13.67
C GLY A 57 -10.19 10.05 -13.34
N LEU A 58 -9.40 9.01 -13.05
CA LEU A 58 -9.88 7.66 -12.71
C LEU A 58 -9.72 7.41 -11.20
N CYS A 59 -10.62 8.03 -10.43
CA CYS A 59 -10.53 8.08 -8.97
C CYS A 59 -10.66 6.70 -8.31
N GLY A 60 -11.56 5.84 -8.79
CA GLY A 60 -11.76 4.51 -8.20
C GLY A 60 -10.54 3.60 -8.38
N ILE A 61 -9.92 3.65 -9.55
CA ILE A 61 -8.66 2.96 -9.84
C ILE A 61 -7.51 3.55 -9.00
N ALA A 62 -7.43 4.88 -8.87
CA ALA A 62 -6.44 5.51 -8.01
C ALA A 62 -6.59 5.07 -6.54
N TRP A 63 -7.82 5.00 -6.03
CA TRP A 63 -8.11 4.54 -4.68
C TRP A 63 -7.75 3.07 -4.49
N TYR A 64 -8.04 2.22 -5.47
CA TYR A 64 -7.65 0.82 -5.46
C TYR A 64 -6.14 0.66 -5.26
N PHE A 65 -5.33 1.34 -6.08
CA PHE A 65 -3.87 1.27 -5.98
C PHE A 65 -3.34 1.82 -4.65
N LYS A 66 -3.99 2.86 -4.11
CA LYS A 66 -3.65 3.42 -2.80
C LYS A 66 -3.94 2.46 -1.64
N VAL A 67 -5.06 1.73 -1.67
CA VAL A 67 -5.34 0.69 -0.67
C VAL A 67 -4.41 -0.50 -0.84
N ALA A 68 -4.11 -0.89 -2.09
CA ALA A 68 -3.16 -1.94 -2.37
C ALA A 68 -1.76 -1.62 -1.83
N SER A 69 -1.30 -0.36 -1.95
CA SER A 69 0.00 0.06 -1.41
C SER A 69 0.04 -0.02 0.12
N VAL A 70 -1.04 0.38 0.80
CA VAL A 70 -1.18 0.21 2.26
C VAL A 70 -1.14 -1.25 2.66
N ALA A 71 -1.84 -2.12 1.93
CA ALA A 71 -1.86 -3.55 2.20
C ALA A 71 -0.46 -4.18 2.06
N GLU A 72 0.30 -3.82 1.02
CA GLU A 72 1.68 -4.29 0.85
C GLU A 72 2.61 -3.77 1.96
N LYS A 73 2.40 -2.53 2.42
CA LYS A 73 3.14 -1.97 3.55
C LYS A 73 2.83 -2.70 4.86
N ALA A 74 1.56 -3.05 5.10
CA ALA A 74 1.17 -3.88 6.23
C ALA A 74 1.82 -5.28 6.16
N ASP A 75 1.87 -5.89 4.98
CA ASP A 75 2.56 -7.16 4.79
C ASP A 75 4.08 -7.04 4.98
N ALA A 76 4.67 -5.88 4.74
CA ALA A 76 6.08 -5.60 5.04
C ALA A 76 6.32 -5.53 6.56
N TYR A 77 5.43 -4.89 7.33
CA TYR A 77 5.51 -4.88 8.79
C TYR A 77 5.41 -6.27 9.41
N LYS A 78 4.57 -7.16 8.87
CA LYS A 78 4.51 -8.56 9.33
C LYS A 78 5.87 -9.27 9.23
N VAL A 79 6.65 -9.00 8.18
CA VAL A 79 8.01 -9.56 8.02
C VAL A 79 8.96 -8.98 9.07
N VAL A 80 8.86 -7.67 9.34
CA VAL A 80 9.66 -7.00 10.38
C VAL A 80 9.35 -7.58 11.76
N GLU A 81 8.07 -7.73 12.10
CA GLU A 81 7.62 -8.32 13.37
C GLU A 81 8.07 -9.78 13.49
N PHE A 82 7.96 -10.55 12.41
CA PHE A 82 8.45 -11.92 12.37
C PHE A 82 9.96 -12.01 12.61
N LEU A 83 10.76 -11.19 11.94
CA LEU A 83 12.21 -11.15 12.14
C LEU A 83 12.57 -10.73 13.57
N ASN A 84 11.95 -9.67 14.09
CA ASN A 84 12.18 -9.19 15.45
C ASN A 84 11.81 -10.23 16.52
N SER A 85 10.67 -10.91 16.35
CA SER A 85 10.23 -11.97 17.29
C SER A 85 11.19 -13.16 17.33
N ARG A 86 11.89 -13.44 16.23
CA ARG A 86 12.93 -14.48 16.13
C ARG A 86 14.34 -13.97 16.44
N GLY A 87 14.48 -12.75 16.95
CA GLY A 87 15.77 -12.14 17.26
C GLY A 87 16.68 -11.95 16.03
N ALA A 88 16.12 -11.80 14.84
CA ALA A 88 16.86 -11.61 13.60
C ALA A 88 17.02 -10.12 13.26
N PRO A 89 18.18 -9.70 12.72
CA PRO A 89 18.37 -8.31 12.30
C PRO A 89 17.57 -8.01 11.04
N VAL A 90 16.84 -6.88 11.08
CA VAL A 90 16.14 -6.32 9.92
C VAL A 90 17.10 -5.44 9.13
N LYS A 91 17.23 -5.72 7.84
CA LYS A 91 18.07 -4.95 6.90
C LYS A 91 17.19 -4.33 5.83
N TRP A 92 17.32 -3.01 5.66
CA TRP A 92 16.64 -2.26 4.62
C TRP A 92 17.49 -2.18 3.37
N GLY A 93 17.00 -2.75 2.26
CA GLY A 93 17.63 -2.61 0.96
C GLY A 93 17.30 -1.29 0.28
N LYS A 94 17.95 -1.03 -0.85
CA LYS A 94 17.69 0.14 -1.68
C LYS A 94 16.31 0.04 -2.33
N VAL A 95 15.51 1.09 -2.21
CA VAL A 95 14.26 1.25 -2.95
C VAL A 95 14.54 2.03 -4.23
N CYS A 96 14.11 1.48 -5.37
CA CYS A 96 14.26 2.10 -6.67
C CYS A 96 13.25 3.22 -6.87
N GLU A 97 13.60 4.18 -7.72
CA GLU A 97 12.65 5.21 -8.14
C GLU A 97 11.46 4.54 -8.84
N PRO A 98 10.22 4.89 -8.45
CA PRO A 98 9.06 4.34 -9.12
C PRO A 98 8.93 4.89 -10.54
N PRO A 99 8.12 4.25 -11.39
CA PRO A 99 7.86 4.74 -12.74
C PRO A 99 7.33 6.17 -12.71
N SER A 100 7.83 7.03 -13.59
CA SER A 100 7.35 8.40 -13.72
C SER A 100 5.98 8.48 -14.41
N CYS A 101 5.26 9.60 -14.28
CA CYS A 101 3.98 9.82 -14.98
C CYS A 101 4.09 9.64 -16.50
N SER A 102 5.24 9.96 -17.10
CA SER A 102 5.51 9.78 -18.53
C SER A 102 5.72 8.32 -18.93
N GLU A 103 6.16 7.46 -18.01
CA GLU A 103 6.26 6.01 -18.25
C GLU A 103 4.89 5.33 -18.26
N TRP A 104 3.97 5.80 -17.41
CA TRP A 104 2.57 5.37 -17.43
C TRP A 104 1.85 5.88 -18.67
N SER A 105 2.01 7.17 -18.98
CA SER A 105 1.49 7.79 -20.20
C SER A 105 2.48 7.64 -21.36
N LYS A 106 2.56 6.45 -21.96
CA LYS A 106 3.17 6.36 -23.31
C LYS A 106 2.29 7.14 -24.29
N LYS A 107 2.80 8.29 -24.78
CA LYS A 107 2.13 9.20 -25.73
C LYS A 107 1.34 8.43 -26.81
N GLY A 108 0.06 8.75 -26.96
CA GLY A 108 -0.82 8.23 -28.02
C GLY A 108 -1.48 6.88 -27.74
N LYS A 109 -1.40 6.33 -26.52
CA LYS A 109 -2.12 5.10 -26.16
C LYS A 109 -3.47 5.42 -25.54
N ASP A 110 -4.49 4.69 -25.99
CA ASP A 110 -5.83 4.68 -25.42
C ASP A 110 -5.77 4.44 -23.90
N CYS A 111 -6.56 5.21 -23.14
CA CYS A 111 -6.73 5.08 -21.70
C CYS A 111 -7.05 3.64 -21.28
N THR A 112 -7.85 2.92 -22.07
CA THR A 112 -8.20 1.50 -21.81
C THR A 112 -6.96 0.61 -21.76
N VAL A 113 -5.98 0.87 -22.63
CA VAL A 113 -4.71 0.14 -22.71
C VAL A 113 -3.80 0.48 -21.52
N ILE A 114 -3.84 1.72 -21.04
CA ILE A 114 -3.03 2.17 -19.90
C ILE A 114 -3.54 1.50 -18.61
N VAL A 115 -4.85 1.51 -18.38
CA VAL A 115 -5.47 0.84 -17.22
C VAL A 115 -5.15 -0.65 -17.23
N LYS A 116 -5.37 -1.34 -18.37
CA LYS A 116 -5.04 -2.76 -18.53
C LYS A 116 -3.58 -3.04 -18.16
N LYS A 117 -2.64 -2.24 -18.67
CA LYS A 117 -1.20 -2.41 -18.41
C LYS A 117 -0.82 -2.20 -16.94
N ALA A 118 -1.49 -1.30 -16.23
CA ALA A 118 -1.23 -1.11 -14.81
C ALA A 118 -1.62 -2.36 -14.00
N PHE A 119 -2.80 -2.94 -14.27
CA PHE A 119 -3.23 -4.18 -13.62
C PHE A 119 -2.40 -5.39 -14.06
N GLU A 120 -1.99 -5.48 -15.33
CA GLU A 120 -1.06 -6.52 -15.80
C GLU A 120 0.29 -6.42 -15.10
N LYS A 121 0.80 -5.21 -14.89
CA LYS A 121 2.05 -4.97 -14.16
C LYS A 121 1.93 -5.38 -12.70
N GLN A 122 0.85 -5.02 -12.01
CA GLN A 122 0.61 -5.46 -10.63
C GLN A 122 0.50 -6.99 -10.55
N LEU A 123 -0.26 -7.62 -11.46
CA LEU A 123 -0.37 -9.08 -11.53
C LEU A 123 1.00 -9.75 -11.71
N ALA A 124 1.87 -9.19 -12.56
CA ALA A 124 3.22 -9.71 -12.76
C ALA A 124 4.07 -9.59 -11.48
N ILE A 125 3.98 -8.46 -10.77
CA ILE A 125 4.68 -8.25 -9.49
C ILE A 125 4.22 -9.28 -8.45
N GLU A 126 2.91 -9.48 -8.29
CA GLU A 126 2.39 -10.45 -7.32
C GLU A 126 2.79 -11.89 -7.65
N LYS A 127 2.84 -12.26 -8.94
CA LYS A 127 3.32 -13.58 -9.38
C LYS A 127 4.79 -13.80 -9.02
N VAL A 128 5.66 -12.83 -9.32
CA VAL A 128 7.08 -12.90 -8.94
C VAL A 128 7.22 -12.99 -7.42
N GLY A 129 6.46 -12.19 -6.68
CA GLY A 129 6.43 -12.24 -5.23
C GLY A 129 6.01 -13.62 -4.69
N LEU A 130 5.01 -14.25 -5.30
CA LEU A 130 4.55 -15.58 -4.92
C LEU A 130 5.63 -16.64 -5.17
N GLU A 131 6.30 -16.58 -6.33
CA GLU A 131 7.41 -17.49 -6.63
C GLU A 131 8.57 -17.34 -5.63
N CYS A 132 8.89 -16.12 -5.23
CA CYS A 132 9.89 -15.85 -4.19
C CYS A 132 9.48 -16.44 -2.84
N GLU A 133 8.23 -16.27 -2.41
CA GLU A 133 7.72 -16.83 -1.15
C GLU A 133 7.66 -18.36 -1.18
N LEU A 134 7.29 -18.97 -2.31
CA LEU A 134 7.32 -20.43 -2.48
C LEU A 134 8.74 -21.00 -2.42
N LYS A 135 9.73 -20.32 -3.01
CA LYS A 135 11.15 -20.69 -2.88
C LYS A 135 11.62 -20.59 -1.43
N LEU A 136 11.22 -19.53 -0.73
CA LEU A 136 11.56 -19.36 0.69
C LEU A 136 10.90 -20.43 1.57
N SER A 137 9.66 -20.84 1.25
CA SER A 137 8.99 -21.93 1.96
C SER A 137 9.76 -23.24 1.82
N LYS A 138 10.29 -23.55 0.64
CA LYS A 138 11.11 -24.76 0.43
C LYS A 138 12.39 -24.71 1.27
N LEU A 139 13.08 -23.57 1.26
CA LEU A 139 14.28 -23.37 2.08
C LEU A 139 14.00 -23.51 3.58
N ALA A 140 12.85 -23.01 4.05
CA ALA A 140 12.44 -23.17 5.45
C ALA A 140 12.16 -24.64 5.81
N MET A 141 11.55 -25.40 4.91
CA MET A 141 11.30 -26.84 5.08
C MET A 141 12.59 -27.65 5.12
N GLU A 142 13.54 -27.36 4.23
CA GLU A 142 14.86 -28.01 4.20
C GLU A 142 15.65 -27.77 5.49
N ASN A 143 15.51 -26.59 6.08
CA ASN A 143 16.11 -26.24 7.36
C ASN A 143 15.35 -26.76 8.59
N ASN A 144 14.22 -27.46 8.40
CA ASN A 144 13.32 -27.92 9.46
C ASN A 144 12.83 -26.77 10.39
N ASP A 145 12.67 -25.56 9.85
CA ASP A 145 12.14 -24.41 10.59
C ASP A 145 10.60 -24.37 10.47
N SER A 146 9.91 -25.08 11.36
CA SER A 146 8.45 -25.17 11.36
C SER A 146 7.77 -23.81 11.56
N HIS A 147 8.34 -22.93 12.37
CA HIS A 147 7.78 -21.61 12.66
C HIS A 147 7.84 -20.71 11.42
N THR A 148 8.98 -20.72 10.72
CA THR A 148 9.12 -20.01 9.44
C THR A 148 8.24 -20.61 8.35
N CYS A 149 8.12 -21.93 8.27
CA CYS A 149 7.20 -22.59 7.32
C CYS A 149 5.75 -22.14 7.53
N HIS A 150 5.29 -22.07 8.78
CA HIS A 150 3.93 -21.63 9.09
C HIS A 150 3.69 -20.17 8.65
N PHE A 151 4.61 -19.27 9.02
CA PHE A 151 4.52 -17.86 8.66
C PHE A 151 4.46 -17.64 7.14
N ILE A 152 5.35 -18.31 6.38
CA ILE A 152 5.37 -18.21 4.92
C ILE A 152 4.11 -18.86 4.32
N GLY A 153 3.61 -19.95 4.91
CA GLY A 153 2.34 -20.57 4.51
C GLY A 153 1.17 -19.59 4.54
N CYS A 154 1.04 -18.81 5.62
CA CYS A 154 0.02 -17.76 5.70
C CYS A 154 0.22 -16.65 4.65
N CYS A 155 1.47 -16.24 4.40
CA CYS A 155 1.78 -15.21 3.40
C CYS A 155 1.44 -15.67 1.98
N THR A 156 1.85 -16.90 1.63
CA THR A 156 1.64 -17.48 0.30
C THR A 156 0.15 -17.70 -0.01
N GLU A 157 -0.65 -18.13 0.97
CA GLU A 157 -2.10 -18.27 0.80
C GLU A 157 -2.75 -16.92 0.44
N MET A 158 -2.43 -15.87 1.21
CA MET A 158 -2.95 -14.53 0.98
C MET A 158 -2.51 -13.99 -0.38
N LYS A 159 -1.25 -14.23 -0.77
CA LYS A 159 -0.72 -13.79 -2.06
C LYS A 159 -1.35 -14.55 -3.24
N ALA A 160 -1.59 -15.85 -3.12
CA ALA A 160 -2.29 -16.63 -4.13
C ALA A 160 -3.72 -16.09 -4.38
N LYS A 161 -4.44 -15.69 -3.32
CA LYS A 161 -5.75 -15.02 -3.43
C LYS A 161 -5.63 -13.69 -4.18
N LYS A 162 -4.64 -12.85 -3.87
CA LYS A 162 -4.38 -11.59 -4.61
C LYS A 162 -4.12 -11.83 -6.09
N VAL A 163 -3.29 -12.81 -6.44
CA VAL A 163 -3.00 -13.20 -7.83
C VAL A 163 -4.29 -13.64 -8.54
N HIS A 164 -5.13 -14.43 -7.89
CA HIS A 164 -6.42 -14.85 -8.46
C HIS A 164 -7.35 -13.65 -8.72
N CYS A 165 -7.55 -12.78 -7.72
CA CYS A 165 -8.38 -11.57 -7.87
C CYS A 165 -7.87 -10.67 -9.01
N LEU A 166 -6.56 -10.40 -9.06
CA LEU A 166 -5.95 -9.60 -10.12
C LEU A 166 -6.08 -10.26 -11.50
N SER A 167 -5.99 -11.59 -11.57
CA SER A 167 -6.18 -12.30 -12.84
C SER A 167 -7.60 -12.14 -13.39
N GLY A 168 -8.61 -12.13 -12.51
CA GLY A 168 -9.99 -11.81 -12.88
C GLY A 168 -10.16 -10.40 -13.41
N ILE A 169 -9.55 -9.40 -12.73
CA ILE A 169 -9.55 -8.00 -13.19
C ILE A 169 -8.91 -7.87 -14.58
N VAL A 170 -7.73 -8.48 -14.77
CA VAL A 170 -7.04 -8.44 -16.06
C VAL A 170 -7.84 -9.12 -17.17
N ALA A 171 -8.51 -10.24 -16.88
CA ALA A 171 -9.39 -10.91 -17.84
C ALA A 171 -10.57 -10.02 -18.24
N HIS A 172 -11.21 -9.36 -17.27
CA HIS A 172 -12.29 -8.40 -17.53
C HIS A 172 -11.80 -7.23 -18.39
N LEU A 173 -10.67 -6.61 -18.03
CA LEU A 173 -10.09 -5.49 -18.79
C LEU A 173 -9.69 -5.86 -20.23
N LYS A 174 -9.28 -7.10 -20.47
CA LYS A 174 -9.03 -7.62 -21.83
C LYS A 174 -10.31 -7.76 -22.65
N SER A 175 -11.41 -8.18 -22.02
CA SER A 175 -12.70 -8.34 -22.71
C SER A 175 -13.33 -7.01 -23.13
N VAL A 176 -13.05 -5.92 -22.39
CA VAL A 176 -13.61 -4.59 -22.63
C VAL A 176 -12.63 -3.61 -23.28
N GLU A 177 -11.53 -4.12 -23.87
CA GLU A 177 -10.50 -3.29 -24.50
C GLU A 177 -11.11 -2.41 -25.62
N GLY A 178 -10.76 -1.12 -25.64
CA GLY A 178 -11.32 -0.11 -26.55
C GLY A 178 -12.66 0.51 -26.10
N CYS A 179 -13.37 -0.09 -25.13
CA CYS A 179 -14.64 0.43 -24.64
C CYS A 179 -14.44 1.40 -23.46
N HIS A 180 -14.39 2.70 -23.77
CA HIS A 180 -14.17 3.76 -22.78
C HIS A 180 -15.26 3.82 -21.70
N HIS A 181 -16.53 3.54 -22.06
CA HIS A 181 -17.64 3.51 -21.11
C HIS A 181 -17.46 2.38 -20.07
N ALA A 182 -17.04 1.19 -20.51
CA ALA A 182 -16.80 0.06 -19.62
C ALA A 182 -15.69 0.35 -18.60
N ILE A 183 -14.64 1.08 -18.99
CA ILE A 183 -13.59 1.52 -18.05
C ILE A 183 -14.12 2.53 -17.04
N LYS A 184 -14.98 3.47 -17.46
CA LYS A 184 -15.60 4.42 -16.53
C LYS A 184 -16.53 3.73 -15.54
N ASP A 185 -17.29 2.74 -15.99
CA ASP A 185 -18.17 1.97 -15.10
C ASP A 185 -17.38 1.08 -14.15
N PHE A 186 -16.29 0.47 -14.63
CA PHE A 186 -15.34 -0.25 -13.78
C PHE A 186 -14.68 0.65 -12.73
N ASP A 187 -14.30 1.88 -13.10
CA ASP A 187 -13.75 2.87 -12.15
C ASP A 187 -14.76 3.22 -11.04
N ARG A 188 -16.02 3.45 -11.39
CA ARG A 188 -17.10 3.71 -10.41
C ARG A 188 -17.36 2.51 -9.50
N GLU A 189 -17.32 1.31 -10.05
CA GLU A 189 -17.48 0.08 -9.26
C GLU A 189 -16.34 -0.08 -8.24
N LEU A 190 -15.10 0.21 -8.66
CA LEU A 190 -13.95 0.22 -7.77
C LEU A 190 -14.07 1.29 -6.69
N GLU A 191 -14.51 2.51 -7.02
CA GLU A 191 -14.71 3.58 -6.03
C GLU A 191 -15.60 3.10 -4.88
N CYS A 192 -16.75 2.49 -5.20
CA CYS A 192 -17.70 1.97 -4.23
C CYS A 192 -17.14 0.79 -3.42
N LYS A 193 -16.55 -0.22 -4.10
CA LYS A 193 -16.01 -1.41 -3.44
C LYS A 193 -14.85 -1.07 -2.52
N VAL A 194 -13.92 -0.24 -2.99
CA VAL A 194 -12.71 0.13 -2.27
C VAL A 194 -13.06 0.99 -1.05
N GLU A 195 -14.04 1.89 -1.15
CA GLU A 195 -14.53 2.64 0.02
C GLU A 195 -15.08 1.71 1.11
N CYS A 196 -15.92 0.74 0.73
CA CYS A 196 -16.47 -0.24 1.67
C CYS A 196 -15.38 -1.09 2.32
N CYS A 197 -14.44 -1.61 1.53
CA CYS A 197 -13.32 -2.40 2.03
C CYS A 197 -12.39 -1.58 2.94
N ALA A 198 -12.12 -0.32 2.59
CA ALA A 198 -11.25 0.54 3.39
C ALA A 198 -11.84 0.86 4.76
N LYS A 199 -13.16 1.11 4.83
CA LYS A 199 -13.87 1.26 6.11
C LYS A 199 -13.84 -0.02 6.94
N ALA A 200 -14.14 -1.16 6.31
CA ALA A 200 -14.11 -2.46 6.99
C ALA A 200 -12.72 -2.81 7.53
N ALA A 201 -11.66 -2.38 6.85
CA ALA A 201 -10.28 -2.57 7.26
C ALA A 201 -9.71 -1.44 8.15
N GLY A 202 -10.48 -0.39 8.44
CA GLY A 202 -10.03 0.75 9.24
C GLY A 202 -8.92 1.60 8.59
N VAL A 203 -8.81 1.57 7.26
CA VAL A 203 -7.81 2.33 6.48
C VAL A 203 -8.40 3.51 5.71
N GLU A 204 -9.59 3.96 6.12
CA GLU A 204 -10.29 5.13 5.56
C GLU A 204 -9.49 6.44 5.65
N ALA A 205 -8.49 6.55 6.52
CA ALA A 205 -7.60 7.72 6.54
C ALA A 205 -6.82 7.87 5.23
N VAL A 206 -6.64 6.77 4.48
CA VAL A 206 -5.89 6.75 3.23
C VAL A 206 -6.79 7.11 2.04
N ILE A 207 -8.10 6.89 2.13
CA ILE A 207 -9.05 7.28 1.09
C ILE A 207 -9.83 8.50 1.58
N CYS A 208 -9.70 9.64 0.91
CA CYS A 208 -10.64 10.73 1.15
C CYS A 208 -12.04 10.31 0.70
N CYS A 209 -12.86 9.76 1.60
CA CYS A 209 -14.22 9.41 1.26
C CYS A 209 -14.99 10.69 0.89
N ARG A 210 -16.02 10.60 0.04
CA ARG A 210 -16.83 11.78 -0.35
C ARG A 210 -17.40 12.51 0.87
N LEU A 211 -17.65 11.78 1.96
CA LEU A 211 -18.06 12.34 3.25
C LEU A 211 -16.95 13.13 3.93
N GLN A 212 -15.70 12.65 3.96
CA GLN A 212 -14.54 13.42 4.45
C GLN A 212 -14.27 14.64 3.58
N MET A 213 -14.35 14.54 2.25
CA MET A 213 -14.30 15.71 1.37
C MET A 213 -15.44 16.69 1.67
N GLY A 214 -16.65 16.20 1.94
CA GLY A 214 -17.79 17.02 2.35
C GLY A 214 -17.61 17.64 3.74
N VAL A 215 -17.03 16.92 4.69
CA VAL A 215 -16.71 17.40 6.04
C VAL A 215 -15.58 18.42 5.97
N CYS A 216 -14.50 18.16 5.25
CA CYS A 216 -13.43 19.12 5.00
C CYS A 216 -13.93 20.34 4.23
N LYS A 217 -14.82 20.20 3.24
CA LYS A 217 -15.47 21.34 2.59
C LYS A 217 -16.38 22.12 3.54
N ARG A 218 -17.12 21.45 4.43
CA ARG A 218 -17.95 22.10 5.47
C ARG A 218 -17.10 22.78 6.54
N LEU A 219 -16.02 22.15 6.99
CA LEU A 219 -15.02 22.71 7.89
C LEU A 219 -14.34 23.92 7.24
N TRP A 220 -13.89 23.80 5.99
CA TRP A 220 -13.27 24.90 5.26
C TRP A 220 -14.25 26.06 5.03
N LEU A 221 -15.52 25.78 4.71
CA LEU A 221 -16.58 26.79 4.64
C LEU A 221 -16.81 27.42 6.03
N THR A 222 -16.88 26.64 7.10
CA THR A 222 -17.11 27.20 8.45
C THR A 222 -15.90 27.97 8.97
N GLU A 223 -14.67 27.53 8.74
CA GLU A 223 -13.43 28.22 9.14
C GLU A 223 -13.12 29.43 8.25
N SER A 224 -13.51 29.42 6.97
CA SER A 224 -13.37 30.59 6.09
C SER A 224 -14.46 31.64 6.29
N PHE A 225 -15.67 31.24 6.73
CA PHE A 225 -16.80 32.15 7.01
C PHE A 225 -17.00 32.48 8.51
N MET A 226 -16.40 31.76 9.46
CA MET A 226 -16.45 32.15 10.89
C MET A 226 -15.71 33.45 11.22
N PRO A 227 -14.59 33.81 10.56
CA PRO A 227 -13.97 35.12 10.76
C PRO A 227 -14.92 36.25 10.38
N SER A 228 -15.77 36.09 9.36
CA SER A 228 -16.69 37.15 8.95
C SER A 228 -17.85 37.34 9.91
N TRP A 229 -18.31 36.31 10.62
CA TRP A 229 -19.43 36.45 11.56
C TRP A 229 -19.06 37.23 12.83
N LYS A 230 -17.87 36.97 13.41
CA LYS A 230 -17.37 37.76 14.57
C LYS A 230 -17.16 39.25 14.23
N PHE A 231 -16.70 39.55 13.02
CA PHE A 231 -16.56 40.94 12.54
C PHE A 231 -17.90 41.62 12.22
N ILE A 232 -18.97 40.86 11.98
CA ILE A 232 -20.32 41.40 11.75
C ILE A 232 -21.01 41.74 13.08
N GLU A 233 -20.85 40.92 14.14
CA GLU A 233 -21.42 41.25 15.46
C GLU A 233 -20.76 42.46 16.13
N GLU A 234 -19.44 42.64 16.00
CA GLU A 234 -18.75 43.82 16.56
C GLU A 234 -19.21 45.15 15.94
N LYS A 235 -19.69 45.14 14.69
CA LYS A 235 -20.23 46.34 14.03
C LYS A 235 -21.69 46.64 14.34
N VAL A 236 -22.47 45.66 14.79
CA VAL A 236 -23.91 45.85 15.08
C VAL A 236 -24.11 46.38 16.51
N HIS A 237 -23.10 46.30 17.39
CA HIS A 237 -23.21 46.72 18.80
C HIS A 237 -22.22 47.82 19.23
N GLY A 238 -21.40 48.34 18.31
CA GLY A 238 -20.41 49.36 18.61
C GLY A 238 -20.52 50.60 17.71
N THR A 239 -20.79 51.74 18.35
CA THR A 239 -20.58 53.12 17.89
C THR A 239 -21.72 53.81 17.12
N ALA A 240 -22.67 54.33 17.90
CA ALA A 240 -23.12 55.70 17.69
C ALA A 240 -21.94 56.64 18.03
N GLY A 241 -21.40 57.35 17.04
CA GLY A 241 -20.32 58.30 17.24
C GLY A 241 -19.93 58.94 15.92
N GLY A 242 -20.29 60.21 15.76
CA GLY A 242 -20.32 60.94 14.50
C GLY A 242 -19.01 61.01 13.71
N LEU A 243 -19.19 61.19 12.41
CA LEU A 243 -18.18 61.68 11.48
C LEU A 243 -18.53 63.15 11.17
N ASP A 244 -17.84 64.06 11.86
CA ASP A 244 -17.63 65.43 11.42
C ASP A 244 -16.24 65.50 10.76
N VAL A 245 -16.26 65.97 9.50
CA VAL A 245 -15.17 66.41 8.59
C VAL A 245 -14.17 65.35 8.11
#